data_AF-A0A3B1IT17-F1
#
_entry.id   AF-A0A3B1IT17-F1
#
_cell.length_a   1.000
_cell.length_b   1.000
_cell.length_c   1.000
_cell.angle_alpha   90.00
_cell.angle_beta   90.00
_cell.angle_gamma   90.00
#
_symmetry.space_group_name_H-M   'P 1'
#
loop_
_entity.id
_entity.type
_entity.pdbx_description
1 polymer ?
#
loop_
_entity_poly.entity_id
_entity_poly.type
_entity_poly.pdbx_seq_one_letter_code
_entity_poly.pdbx_strand_id
1 'polypeptide(L)'
;KAEFYHNKFSSLTDSRKLFATFKSLLNPPPPPPPPATCLTAETLASFFTGKVAAISNQFTDVTCSSPTTCSAARCPSTEGVALSSFTSLTENETLALLTRSRPTTCPLDPIPSNLLQTIAPAIIPAITHTINASLTSGVFPTAFKQAHVTPLLKKPSLNPAQVDNYRPVSLLPFLSKTLERAVLNQVSGFLSQNDLLDQNQSGFQKGHSTETALLPVTEALKTARAAGQSSVLILLDLSAAFDTVNHDFLLTILSNMGISDNVLSWFRSYLTGRSFKVSWQGQLSSAHSLSTGVPQGSVLGPLLFSIYTASLGQVIHSHGFSYHCFADDTQLYLSFSPEDNSISARISSCLSDISSWMKEHHLQLNLSKTELLVIPAKPSFQHNLSISIDSLSLSHRQRFARNLGVMVDDQLSFMHHVASVAR
;
A
#
# COMPACT_ATOMS: atom_id res chain seq x y z
N LYS A 1 -14.36 -26.04 -31.56
CA LYS A 1 -13.32 -25.38 -30.72
C LYS A 1 -12.68 -24.18 -31.43
N ALA A 2 -12.15 -24.34 -32.65
CA ALA A 2 -11.59 -23.22 -33.41
C ALA A 2 -12.60 -22.08 -33.63
N GLU A 3 -13.83 -22.41 -34.02
CA GLU A 3 -14.92 -21.44 -34.21
C GLU A 3 -15.31 -20.68 -32.93
N PHE A 4 -15.32 -21.35 -31.78
CA PHE A 4 -15.55 -20.72 -30.47
C PHE A 4 -14.49 -19.66 -30.16
N TYR A 5 -13.21 -19.98 -30.36
CA TYR A 5 -12.13 -19.02 -30.15
C TYR A 5 -12.15 -17.91 -31.20
N HIS A 6 -12.43 -18.24 -32.46
CA HIS A 6 -12.58 -17.26 -33.53
C HIS A 6 -13.65 -16.23 -33.16
N ASN A 7 -14.86 -16.66 -32.77
CA ASN A 7 -15.94 -15.76 -32.35
C ASN A 7 -15.63 -14.96 -31.07
N LYS A 8 -14.88 -15.57 -30.14
CA LYS A 8 -14.47 -14.93 -28.89
C LYS A 8 -13.41 -13.84 -29.09
N PHE A 9 -12.60 -13.92 -30.14
CA PHE A 9 -11.56 -12.93 -30.45
C PHE A 9 -11.99 -11.95 -31.54
N SER A 10 -12.77 -12.37 -32.54
CA SER A 10 -13.22 -11.52 -33.66
C SER A 10 -14.14 -10.37 -33.23
N SER A 11 -14.78 -10.51 -32.06
CA SER A 11 -15.63 -9.48 -31.44
C SER A 11 -14.88 -8.48 -30.56
N LEU A 12 -13.56 -8.64 -30.35
CA LEU A 12 -12.75 -7.80 -29.47
C LEU A 12 -11.90 -6.81 -30.27
N THR A 13 -12.32 -5.54 -30.32
CA THR A 13 -11.57 -4.44 -30.95
C THR A 13 -10.59 -3.75 -29.99
N ASP A 14 -10.73 -3.98 -28.68
CA ASP A 14 -9.90 -3.39 -27.62
C ASP A 14 -8.71 -4.31 -27.29
N SER A 15 -7.49 -3.83 -27.55
CA SER A 15 -6.24 -4.55 -27.29
C SER A 15 -6.12 -5.00 -25.83
N ARG A 16 -6.63 -4.23 -24.86
CA ARG A 16 -6.62 -4.60 -23.43
C ARG A 16 -7.53 -5.80 -23.15
N LYS A 17 -8.72 -5.82 -23.76
CA LYS A 17 -9.67 -6.94 -23.61
C LYS A 17 -9.17 -8.18 -24.35
N LEU A 18 -8.50 -8.02 -25.48
CA LEU A 18 -7.90 -9.11 -26.22
C LEU A 18 -6.79 -9.78 -25.39
N PHE A 19 -5.87 -9.00 -24.84
CA PHE A 19 -4.82 -9.51 -23.94
C PHE A 19 -5.37 -10.14 -22.66
N ALA A 20 -6.39 -9.54 -22.04
CA ALA A 20 -7.04 -10.12 -20.86
C ALA A 20 -7.70 -11.47 -21.18
N THR A 21 -8.38 -11.56 -22.32
CA THR A 21 -9.02 -12.79 -22.82
C THR A 21 -7.97 -13.87 -23.11
N PHE A 22 -6.89 -13.50 -23.80
CA PHE A 22 -5.77 -14.39 -24.08
C PHE A 22 -5.13 -14.91 -22.79
N LYS A 23 -4.88 -14.02 -21.82
CA LYS A 23 -4.30 -14.37 -20.52
C LYS A 23 -5.21 -15.31 -19.72
N SER A 24 -6.53 -15.12 -19.77
CA SER A 24 -7.51 -16.00 -19.13
C SER A 24 -7.60 -17.39 -19.77
N LEU A 25 -7.33 -17.50 -21.08
CA LEU A 25 -7.34 -18.78 -21.78
C LEU A 25 -6.05 -19.56 -21.56
N LEU A 26 -4.91 -18.86 -21.50
CA LEU A 26 -3.62 -19.46 -21.18
C LEU A 26 -3.47 -19.81 -19.70
N ASN A 27 -4.12 -19.05 -18.83
CA ASN A 27 -4.13 -19.27 -17.39
C ASN A 27 -5.59 -19.46 -16.94
N PRO A 28 -6.18 -20.65 -17.16
CA PRO A 28 -7.50 -20.93 -16.63
C PRO A 28 -7.51 -20.67 -15.11
N PRO A 29 -8.63 -20.18 -14.55
CA PRO A 29 -8.73 -19.98 -13.12
C PRO A 29 -8.35 -21.29 -12.41
N PRO A 30 -7.56 -21.22 -11.33
CA PRO A 30 -7.16 -22.41 -10.60
C PRO A 30 -8.42 -23.19 -10.21
N PRO A 31 -8.39 -24.53 -10.23
CA PRO A 31 -9.50 -25.32 -9.74
C PRO A 31 -9.86 -24.85 -8.32
N PRO A 32 -11.14 -24.88 -7.94
CA PRO A 32 -11.51 -24.62 -6.55
C PRO A 32 -10.66 -25.51 -5.65
N PRO A 33 -10.15 -24.98 -4.53
CA PRO A 33 -9.29 -25.76 -3.65
C PRO A 33 -9.98 -27.09 -3.29
N PRO A 34 -9.23 -28.21 -3.22
CA PRO A 34 -9.81 -29.51 -2.93
C PRO A 34 -10.59 -29.47 -1.60
N PRO A 35 -11.69 -30.24 -1.50
CA PRO A 35 -12.55 -30.25 -0.31
C PRO A 35 -11.86 -31.05 0.81
N ALA A 36 -10.92 -30.43 1.51
CA ALA A 36 -10.40 -30.88 2.82
C ALA A 36 -9.49 -29.82 3.47
N THR A 37 -9.92 -28.56 3.51
CA THR A 37 -9.30 -27.58 4.41
C THR A 37 -10.22 -27.37 5.60
N CYS A 38 -9.78 -27.65 6.83
CA CYS A 38 -10.48 -27.27 8.07
C CYS A 38 -10.66 -25.74 8.25
N LEU A 39 -10.29 -24.94 7.24
CA LEU A 39 -10.44 -23.50 7.25
C LEU A 39 -11.91 -23.12 7.09
N THR A 40 -12.43 -22.41 8.09
CA THR A 40 -13.75 -21.78 8.05
C THR A 40 -13.60 -20.28 7.85
N ALA A 41 -14.70 -19.60 7.47
CA ALA A 41 -14.74 -18.14 7.42
C ALA A 41 -14.33 -17.52 8.77
N GLU A 42 -14.75 -18.12 9.89
CA GLU A 42 -14.43 -17.66 11.24
C GLU A 42 -12.94 -17.86 11.59
N THR A 43 -12.35 -19.00 11.20
CA THR A 43 -10.92 -19.26 11.42
C THR A 43 -10.06 -18.24 10.66
N LEU A 44 -10.43 -17.92 9.42
CA LEU A 44 -9.75 -16.90 8.60
C LEU A 44 -9.93 -15.50 9.19
N ALA A 45 -11.14 -15.14 9.61
CA ALA A 45 -11.41 -13.86 10.26
C ALA A 45 -10.59 -13.69 11.56
N SER A 46 -10.64 -14.69 12.44
CA SER A 46 -9.87 -14.73 13.69
C SER A 46 -8.37 -14.63 13.44
N PHE A 47 -7.87 -15.30 12.40
CA PHE A 47 -6.46 -15.20 12.03
C PHE A 47 -6.06 -13.79 11.58
N PHE A 48 -6.84 -13.16 10.69
CA PHE A 48 -6.54 -11.79 10.23
C PHE A 48 -6.58 -10.79 11.39
N THR A 49 -7.61 -10.85 12.23
CA THR A 49 -7.72 -9.99 13.42
C THR A 49 -6.60 -10.27 14.43
N GLY A 50 -6.36 -11.54 14.74
CA GLY A 50 -5.35 -11.96 15.72
C GLY A 50 -3.93 -11.56 15.31
N LYS A 51 -3.61 -11.63 14.01
CA LYS A 51 -2.32 -11.18 13.49
C LYS A 51 -2.12 -9.68 13.72
N VAL A 52 -3.12 -8.86 13.41
CA VAL A 52 -3.05 -7.39 13.58
C VAL A 52 -3.01 -7.02 15.05
N ALA A 53 -3.78 -7.70 15.90
CA ALA A 53 -3.77 -7.51 17.35
C ALA A 53 -2.40 -7.88 17.96
N ALA A 54 -1.79 -8.99 17.52
CA ALA A 54 -0.47 -9.40 17.98
C ALA A 54 0.63 -8.37 17.63
N ILE A 55 0.51 -7.69 16.50
CA ILE A 55 1.40 -6.58 16.13
C ILE A 55 1.10 -5.36 17.00
N SER A 56 -0.17 -4.97 17.09
CA SER A 56 -0.60 -3.78 17.83
C SER A 56 -0.25 -3.83 19.33
N ASN A 57 -0.36 -5.01 19.95
CA ASN A 57 -0.03 -5.23 21.36
C ASN A 57 1.47 -5.10 21.66
N GLN A 58 2.36 -5.10 20.65
CA GLN A 58 3.78 -4.82 20.86
C GLN A 58 4.03 -3.32 21.14
N PHE A 59 3.04 -2.47 20.87
CA PHE A 59 3.17 -1.01 20.98
C PHE A 59 2.38 -0.43 22.17
N THR A 60 1.55 -1.22 22.86
CA THR A 60 0.72 -0.74 23.99
C THR A 60 1.53 -0.34 25.23
N ASP A 61 2.75 -0.87 25.39
CA ASP A 61 3.67 -0.48 26.47
C ASP A 61 4.54 0.74 26.12
N VAL A 62 4.48 1.23 24.88
CA VAL A 62 5.13 2.48 24.47
C VAL A 62 4.22 3.65 24.88
N THR A 63 3.91 3.74 26.16
CA THR A 63 3.35 4.97 26.73
C THR A 63 4.47 5.99 26.75
N CYS A 64 4.37 7.00 25.89
CA CYS A 64 5.26 8.15 25.83
C CYS A 64 5.44 8.72 27.24
N SER A 65 6.60 8.45 27.84
CA SER A 65 7.08 9.19 28.99
C SER A 65 7.40 10.60 28.49
N SER A 66 6.55 11.57 28.84
CA SER A 66 6.62 13.02 28.52
C SER A 66 5.86 13.45 27.25
N PRO A 67 4.83 14.33 27.36
CA PRO A 67 4.15 14.93 26.21
C PRO A 67 4.97 15.97 25.43
N THR A 68 6.24 16.21 25.76
CA THR A 68 6.92 17.45 25.35
C THR A 68 7.92 17.31 24.19
N THR A 69 8.16 16.12 23.64
CA THR A 69 9.02 15.94 22.46
C THR A 69 8.62 14.75 21.60
N CYS A 70 7.32 14.49 21.41
CA CYS A 70 6.92 13.60 20.32
C CYS A 70 7.32 14.26 19.00
N SER A 71 8.00 13.52 18.13
CA SER A 71 8.50 13.93 16.81
C SER A 71 7.37 14.26 15.79
N ALA A 72 6.24 14.80 16.24
CA ALA A 72 5.28 15.51 15.42
C ALA A 72 5.90 16.77 14.76
N ALA A 73 6.99 17.30 15.33
CA ALA A 73 7.78 18.43 14.82
C ALA A 73 8.49 18.19 13.46
N ARG A 74 8.20 17.08 12.76
CA ARG A 74 8.88 16.68 11.52
C ARG A 74 7.94 16.47 10.33
N CYS A 75 6.63 16.57 10.51
CA CYS A 75 5.72 16.61 9.35
C CYS A 75 5.82 17.98 8.67
N PRO A 76 5.63 18.07 7.33
CA PRO A 76 5.52 19.36 6.66
C PRO A 76 4.35 20.13 7.27
N SER A 77 4.62 21.20 8.01
CA SER A 77 3.60 22.07 8.59
C SER A 77 3.26 23.17 7.60
N THR A 78 1.98 23.37 7.32
CA THR A 78 1.54 24.54 6.56
C THR A 78 1.49 25.76 7.48
N GLU A 79 2.33 26.76 7.22
CA GLU A 79 2.14 28.08 7.84
C GLU A 79 0.89 28.74 7.26
N GLY A 80 -0.28 28.50 7.89
CA GLY A 80 -1.51 29.24 7.66
C GLY A 80 -2.48 28.71 6.58
N VAL A 81 -2.15 27.63 5.87
CA VAL A 81 -3.06 27.03 4.87
C VAL A 81 -3.73 25.77 5.44
N ALA A 82 -5.06 25.76 5.46
CA ALA A 82 -5.84 24.65 6.02
C ALA A 82 -7.01 24.26 5.11
N LEU A 83 -7.27 22.95 5.02
CA LEU A 83 -8.46 22.40 4.40
C LEU A 83 -9.49 22.08 5.49
N SER A 84 -10.32 23.05 5.83
CA SER A 84 -11.31 22.96 6.92
C SER A 84 -12.68 22.46 6.45
N SER A 85 -13.02 22.63 5.17
CA SER A 85 -14.31 22.23 4.59
C SER A 85 -14.16 21.60 3.21
N PHE A 86 -15.02 20.63 2.89
CA PHE A 86 -15.15 20.12 1.53
C PHE A 86 -16.03 21.03 0.68
N THR A 87 -15.74 21.08 -0.61
CA THR A 87 -16.62 21.66 -1.63
C THR A 87 -17.68 20.64 -2.04
N SER A 88 -18.94 21.07 -2.11
CA SER A 88 -20.04 20.26 -2.63
C SER A 88 -19.90 20.00 -4.12
N LEU A 89 -20.26 18.82 -4.58
CA LEU A 89 -20.22 18.43 -5.98
C LEU A 89 -21.55 18.76 -6.67
N THR A 90 -21.45 19.12 -7.93
CA THR A 90 -22.59 19.16 -8.86
C THR A 90 -23.02 17.75 -9.27
N GLU A 91 -24.22 17.63 -9.83
CA GLU A 91 -24.69 16.34 -10.39
C GLU A 91 -23.80 15.87 -11.54
N ASN A 92 -23.28 16.79 -12.36
CA ASN A 92 -22.37 16.47 -13.46
C ASN A 92 -21.03 15.93 -12.97
N GLU A 93 -20.45 16.53 -11.94
CA GLU A 93 -19.21 16.04 -11.32
C GLU A 93 -19.43 14.67 -10.69
N THR A 94 -20.55 14.49 -9.99
CA THR A 94 -20.93 13.21 -9.38
C THR A 94 -21.14 12.14 -10.45
N LEU A 95 -21.80 12.47 -11.56
CA LEU A 95 -22.02 11.57 -12.69
C LEU A 95 -20.68 11.15 -13.31
N ALA A 96 -19.78 12.11 -13.51
CA ALA A 96 -18.45 11.86 -14.04
C ALA A 96 -17.63 10.95 -13.12
N LEU A 97 -17.66 11.17 -11.80
CA LEU A 97 -16.99 10.29 -10.84
C LEU A 97 -17.53 8.88 -10.88
N LEU A 98 -18.85 8.74 -10.91
CA LEU A 98 -19.53 7.44 -10.88
C LEU A 98 -19.29 6.65 -12.17
N THR A 99 -19.37 7.29 -13.34
CA THR A 99 -19.25 6.62 -14.66
C THR A 99 -17.81 6.35 -15.09
N ARG A 100 -16.84 7.21 -14.74
CA ARG A 100 -15.41 6.98 -15.05
C ARG A 100 -14.78 5.89 -14.19
N SER A 101 -15.41 5.58 -13.05
CA SER A 101 -14.95 4.55 -12.14
C SER A 101 -15.10 3.17 -12.78
N ARG A 102 -14.10 2.29 -12.61
CA ARG A 102 -14.26 0.90 -13.02
C ARG A 102 -15.34 0.25 -12.13
N PRO A 103 -16.42 -0.32 -12.70
CA PRO A 103 -17.40 -1.02 -11.89
C PRO A 103 -16.75 -2.18 -11.15
N THR A 104 -16.99 -2.25 -9.85
CA THR A 104 -16.53 -3.33 -8.97
C THR A 104 -17.72 -4.06 -8.40
N THR A 105 -17.61 -5.37 -8.19
CA THR A 105 -18.67 -6.15 -7.53
C THR A 105 -18.43 -6.17 -6.03
N CYS A 106 -19.38 -5.67 -5.24
CA CYS A 106 -19.45 -5.91 -3.81
C CYS A 106 -20.78 -6.62 -3.50
N PRO A 107 -20.77 -7.74 -2.75
CA PRO A 107 -22.00 -8.41 -2.34
C PRO A 107 -22.93 -7.58 -1.44
N LEU A 108 -22.44 -6.45 -0.90
CA LEU A 108 -23.22 -5.52 -0.10
C LEU A 108 -23.94 -4.46 -0.94
N ASP A 109 -23.61 -4.35 -2.24
CA ASP A 109 -24.30 -3.42 -3.13
C ASP A 109 -25.72 -3.95 -3.44
N PRO A 110 -26.76 -3.09 -3.42
CA PRO A 110 -28.14 -3.53 -3.69
C PRO A 110 -28.36 -3.94 -5.14
N ILE A 111 -27.53 -3.42 -6.05
CA ILE A 111 -27.52 -3.78 -7.48
C ILE A 111 -26.08 -3.82 -7.99
N PRO A 112 -25.80 -4.57 -9.07
CA PRO A 112 -24.50 -4.55 -9.71
C PRO A 112 -24.05 -3.15 -10.14
N SER A 113 -22.78 -2.81 -9.91
CA SER A 113 -22.22 -1.48 -10.21
C SER A 113 -22.32 -1.07 -11.68
N ASN A 114 -22.25 -2.02 -12.61
CA ASN A 114 -22.47 -1.74 -14.04
C ASN A 114 -23.91 -1.31 -14.32
N LEU A 115 -24.90 -1.95 -13.66
CA LEU A 115 -26.29 -1.56 -13.77
C LEU A 115 -26.53 -0.18 -13.16
N LEU A 116 -25.95 0.08 -11.98
CA LEU A 116 -25.99 1.40 -11.34
C LEU A 116 -25.45 2.49 -12.26
N GLN A 117 -24.33 2.23 -12.96
CA GLN A 117 -23.77 3.15 -13.94
C GLN A 117 -24.70 3.37 -15.15
N THR A 118 -25.34 2.33 -15.66
CA THR A 118 -26.29 2.43 -16.77
C THR A 118 -27.51 3.30 -16.42
N ILE A 119 -28.04 3.16 -15.20
CA ILE A 119 -29.21 3.93 -14.75
C ILE A 119 -28.84 5.26 -14.09
N ALA A 120 -27.55 5.59 -14.00
CA ALA A 120 -27.04 6.75 -13.27
C ALA A 120 -27.74 8.07 -13.61
N PRO A 121 -28.03 8.41 -14.88
CA PRO A 121 -28.72 9.67 -15.21
C PRO A 121 -30.06 9.86 -14.50
N ALA A 122 -30.78 8.77 -14.18
CA ALA A 122 -32.07 8.84 -13.50
C ALA A 122 -31.97 8.97 -11.97
N ILE A 123 -30.84 8.58 -11.38
CA ILE A 123 -30.66 8.52 -9.92
C ILE A 123 -29.57 9.46 -9.40
N ILE A 124 -28.90 10.19 -10.30
CA ILE A 124 -27.79 11.06 -9.94
C ILE A 124 -28.13 12.17 -8.94
N PRO A 125 -29.34 12.78 -8.94
CA PRO A 125 -29.66 13.81 -7.95
C PRO A 125 -29.61 13.26 -6.52
N ALA A 126 -30.13 12.05 -6.30
CA ALA A 126 -30.13 11.40 -5.00
C ALA A 126 -28.72 10.99 -4.54
N ILE A 127 -27.90 10.49 -5.45
CA ILE A 127 -26.50 10.12 -5.16
C ILE A 127 -25.70 11.38 -4.80
N THR A 128 -25.87 12.45 -5.57
CA THR A 128 -25.22 13.75 -5.34
C THR A 128 -25.61 14.32 -3.99
N HIS A 129 -26.90 14.31 -3.66
CA HIS A 129 -27.39 14.73 -2.35
C HIS A 129 -26.74 13.92 -1.22
N THR A 130 -26.65 12.60 -1.35
CA THR A 130 -26.05 11.72 -0.34
C THR A 130 -24.56 12.01 -0.14
N ILE A 131 -23.80 12.18 -1.23
CA ILE A 131 -22.37 12.52 -1.19
C ILE A 131 -22.19 13.88 -0.52
N ASN A 132 -22.92 14.90 -0.97
CA ASN A 132 -22.79 16.25 -0.43
C ASN A 132 -23.20 16.31 1.05
N ALA A 133 -24.25 15.59 1.46
CA ALA A 133 -24.64 15.50 2.86
C ALA A 133 -23.52 14.92 3.73
N SER A 134 -22.78 13.91 3.23
CA SER A 134 -21.61 13.38 3.93
C SER A 134 -20.48 14.40 4.01
N LEU A 135 -20.18 15.09 2.90
CA LEU A 135 -19.12 16.10 2.84
C LEU A 135 -19.41 17.29 3.76
N THR A 136 -20.64 17.82 3.77
CA THR A 136 -20.99 19.00 4.56
C THR A 136 -21.16 18.70 6.04
N SER A 137 -21.60 17.49 6.41
CA SER A 137 -21.76 17.09 7.81
C SER A 137 -20.46 16.61 8.46
N GLY A 138 -19.43 16.30 7.66
CA GLY A 138 -18.19 15.72 8.19
C GLY A 138 -18.39 14.29 8.70
N VAL A 139 -19.36 13.56 8.16
CA VAL A 139 -19.73 12.22 8.61
C VAL A 139 -19.66 11.23 7.45
N PHE A 140 -18.88 10.17 7.62
CA PHE A 140 -18.87 9.05 6.70
C PHE A 140 -20.07 8.12 6.96
N PRO A 141 -20.89 7.76 5.95
CA PRO A 141 -22.11 6.98 6.16
C PRO A 141 -21.86 5.63 6.82
N THR A 142 -22.62 5.31 7.88
CA THR A 142 -22.50 4.04 8.61
C THR A 142 -22.71 2.81 7.72
N ALA A 143 -23.60 2.91 6.73
CA ALA A 143 -23.84 1.83 5.75
C ALA A 143 -22.59 1.47 4.92
N PHE A 144 -21.62 2.38 4.81
CA PHE A 144 -20.38 2.17 4.07
C PHE A 144 -19.21 1.69 4.95
N LYS A 145 -19.43 1.55 6.26
CA LYS A 145 -18.39 1.15 7.23
C LYS A 145 -18.19 -0.36 7.34
N GLN A 146 -19.03 -1.17 6.67
CA GLN A 146 -18.88 -2.62 6.61
C GLN A 146 -18.15 -3.04 5.32
N ALA A 147 -17.13 -3.89 5.47
CA ALA A 147 -16.43 -4.52 4.35
C ALA A 147 -16.83 -6.00 4.22
N HIS A 148 -16.95 -6.48 2.98
CA HIS A 148 -17.01 -7.89 2.68
C HIS A 148 -15.60 -8.38 2.29
N VAL A 149 -14.98 -9.24 3.10
CA VAL A 149 -13.60 -9.67 2.89
C VAL A 149 -13.56 -11.02 2.20
N THR A 150 -12.85 -11.09 1.07
CA THR A 150 -12.56 -12.34 0.38
C THR A 150 -11.09 -12.71 0.59
N PRO A 151 -10.78 -13.84 1.26
CA PRO A 151 -9.43 -14.35 1.40
C PRO A 151 -8.86 -14.76 0.02
N LEU A 152 -7.69 -14.23 -0.32
CA LEU A 152 -7.00 -14.57 -1.56
C LEU A 152 -5.65 -15.20 -1.26
N LEU A 153 -5.34 -16.32 -1.93
CA LEU A 153 -4.04 -16.97 -1.80
C LEU A 153 -2.95 -16.05 -2.34
N LYS A 154 -1.90 -15.80 -1.55
CA LYS A 154 -0.82 -14.86 -1.88
C LYS A 154 -0.06 -15.24 -3.15
N LYS A 155 0.15 -16.53 -3.38
CA LYS A 155 0.78 -17.08 -4.60
C LYS A 155 0.11 -18.42 -4.93
N PRO A 156 -0.12 -18.74 -6.22
CA PRO A 156 -0.76 -20.00 -6.62
C PRO A 156 0.00 -21.26 -6.18
N SER A 157 1.32 -21.17 -5.96
CA SER A 157 2.17 -22.28 -5.55
C SER A 157 2.15 -22.59 -4.05
N LEU A 158 1.51 -21.76 -3.23
CA LEU A 158 1.46 -21.94 -1.78
C LEU A 158 0.40 -22.95 -1.38
N ASN A 159 0.60 -23.61 -0.24
CA ASN A 159 -0.34 -24.60 0.29
C ASN A 159 -1.67 -23.91 0.69
N PRO A 160 -2.81 -24.23 0.04
CA PRO A 160 -4.11 -23.65 0.35
C PRO A 160 -4.68 -24.04 1.73
N ALA A 161 -4.11 -25.05 2.39
CA ALA A 161 -4.53 -25.46 3.74
C ALA A 161 -3.96 -24.58 4.86
N GLN A 162 -2.93 -23.77 4.58
CA GLN A 162 -2.30 -22.91 5.57
C GLN A 162 -2.92 -21.51 5.55
N VAL A 163 -3.40 -21.05 6.70
CA VAL A 163 -4.07 -19.76 6.85
C VAL A 163 -3.14 -18.57 6.55
N ASP A 164 -1.85 -18.69 6.90
CA ASP A 164 -0.82 -17.67 6.65
C ASP A 164 -0.61 -17.36 5.16
N ASN A 165 -1.01 -18.26 4.27
CA ASN A 165 -0.86 -18.09 2.83
C ASN A 165 -1.96 -17.21 2.23
N TYR A 166 -2.95 -16.79 3.01
CA TYR A 166 -4.02 -15.92 2.54
C TYR A 166 -3.77 -14.45 2.92
N ARG A 167 -4.28 -13.54 2.09
CA ARG A 167 -4.42 -12.12 2.41
C ARG A 167 -5.90 -11.71 2.34
N PRO A 168 -6.36 -10.80 3.21
CA PRO A 168 -7.72 -10.30 3.17
C PRO A 168 -7.88 -9.29 2.01
N VAL A 169 -8.86 -9.46 1.13
CA VAL A 169 -9.22 -8.43 0.14
C VAL A 169 -10.58 -7.84 0.50
N SER A 170 -10.64 -6.54 0.80
CA SER A 170 -11.89 -5.87 1.16
C SER A 170 -12.67 -5.44 -0.09
N LEU A 171 -13.83 -6.04 -0.28
CA LEU A 171 -14.84 -5.59 -1.24
C LEU A 171 -15.73 -4.56 -0.54
N LEU A 172 -15.50 -3.28 -0.85
CA LEU A 172 -16.30 -2.16 -0.33
C LEU A 172 -17.43 -1.80 -1.29
N PRO A 173 -18.56 -1.28 -0.79
CA PRO A 173 -19.67 -0.81 -1.61
C PRO A 173 -19.22 0.18 -2.68
N PHE A 174 -19.80 0.12 -3.87
CA PHE A 174 -19.38 0.96 -4.99
C PHE A 174 -19.63 2.45 -4.72
N LEU A 175 -20.75 2.79 -4.08
CA LEU A 175 -21.03 4.17 -3.67
C LEU A 175 -20.09 4.68 -2.57
N SER A 176 -19.64 3.81 -1.66
CA SER A 176 -18.56 4.13 -0.71
C SER A 176 -17.33 4.61 -1.45
N LYS A 177 -16.89 3.84 -2.45
CA LYS A 177 -15.71 4.18 -3.26
C LYS A 177 -15.91 5.46 -4.06
N THR A 178 -17.13 5.76 -4.52
CA THR A 178 -17.44 7.02 -5.21
C THR A 178 -17.30 8.22 -4.27
N LEU A 179 -17.82 8.12 -3.05
CA LEU A 179 -17.64 9.14 -2.01
C LEU A 179 -16.16 9.31 -1.64
N GLU A 180 -15.42 8.20 -1.44
CA GLU A 180 -13.99 8.24 -1.16
C GLU A 180 -13.20 8.92 -2.28
N ARG A 181 -13.58 8.75 -3.56
CA ARG A 181 -12.97 9.47 -4.70
C ARG A 181 -13.25 10.96 -4.67
N ALA A 182 -14.46 11.37 -4.28
CA ALA A 182 -14.80 12.78 -4.13
C ALA A 182 -13.88 13.45 -3.07
N VAL A 183 -13.70 12.79 -1.93
CA VAL A 183 -12.76 13.23 -0.88
C VAL A 183 -11.32 13.19 -1.37
N LEU A 184 -10.90 12.09 -2.00
CA LEU A 184 -9.54 11.92 -2.52
C LEU A 184 -9.17 13.05 -3.47
N ASN A 185 -10.05 13.45 -4.38
CA ASN A 185 -9.76 14.52 -5.33
C ASN A 185 -9.51 15.86 -4.66
N GLN A 186 -10.31 16.20 -3.63
CA GLN A 186 -10.16 17.46 -2.91
C GLN A 186 -8.91 17.46 -2.02
N VAL A 187 -8.69 16.37 -1.28
CA VAL A 187 -7.54 16.23 -0.37
C VAL A 187 -6.24 16.15 -1.17
N SER A 188 -6.17 15.34 -2.22
CA SER A 188 -4.97 15.28 -3.07
C SER A 188 -4.70 16.63 -3.74
N GLY A 189 -5.75 17.33 -4.18
CA GLY A 189 -5.61 18.67 -4.74
C GLY A 189 -4.97 19.65 -3.76
N PHE A 190 -5.45 19.67 -2.51
CA PHE A 190 -4.89 20.48 -1.44
C PHE A 190 -3.43 20.09 -1.14
N LEU A 191 -3.14 18.79 -0.96
CA LEU A 191 -1.79 18.32 -0.63
C LEU A 191 -0.78 18.64 -1.74
N SER A 192 -1.18 18.49 -3.00
CA SER A 192 -0.32 18.83 -4.15
C SER A 192 -0.12 20.34 -4.33
N GLN A 193 -1.14 21.15 -4.05
CA GLN A 193 -1.01 22.62 -4.14
C GLN A 193 -0.07 23.21 -3.10
N ASN A 194 0.18 22.48 -2.00
CA ASN A 194 1.00 22.92 -0.89
C ASN A 194 2.30 22.10 -0.73
N ASP A 195 2.67 21.29 -1.73
CA ASP A 195 3.88 20.45 -1.73
C ASP A 195 4.04 19.55 -0.50
N LEU A 196 2.93 18.99 -0.01
CA LEU A 196 2.88 18.21 1.24
C LEU A 196 3.06 16.70 1.01
N LEU A 197 3.17 16.25 -0.23
CA LEU A 197 3.38 14.85 -0.57
C LEU A 197 4.86 14.54 -0.74
N ASP A 198 5.29 13.37 -0.28
CA ASP A 198 6.64 12.87 -0.54
C ASP A 198 6.84 12.63 -2.05
N GLN A 199 7.82 13.32 -2.63
CA GLN A 199 8.19 13.21 -4.03
C GLN A 199 8.81 11.84 -4.37
N ASN A 200 9.35 11.14 -3.37
CA ASN A 200 9.95 9.82 -3.52
C ASN A 200 8.91 8.69 -3.36
N GLN A 201 7.62 8.98 -3.26
CA GLN A 201 6.55 7.98 -3.24
C GLN A 201 5.93 7.83 -4.63
N SER A 202 6.13 6.70 -5.31
CA SER A 202 5.50 6.40 -6.60
C SER A 202 4.23 5.55 -6.49
N GLY A 203 3.99 4.93 -5.33
CA GLY A 203 2.85 4.05 -5.12
C GLY A 203 1.52 4.79 -5.23
N PHE A 204 0.63 4.27 -6.06
CA PHE A 204 -0.74 4.79 -6.23
C PHE A 204 -0.84 6.28 -6.63
N GLN A 205 0.24 6.86 -7.14
CA GLN A 205 0.25 8.23 -7.67
C GLN A 205 -0.08 8.25 -9.17
N LYS A 206 -0.77 9.32 -9.60
CA LYS A 206 -1.15 9.49 -11.01
C LYS A 206 0.11 9.77 -11.85
N GLY A 207 0.33 8.99 -12.90
CA GLY A 207 1.50 9.14 -13.77
C GLY A 207 2.73 8.36 -13.31
N HIS A 208 2.64 7.65 -12.19
CA HIS A 208 3.70 6.81 -11.67
C HIS A 208 3.42 5.32 -11.95
N SER A 209 4.47 4.53 -12.03
CA SER A 209 4.43 3.07 -12.19
C SER A 209 5.57 2.43 -11.40
N THR A 210 5.65 1.09 -11.41
CA THR A 210 6.83 0.40 -10.88
C THR A 210 8.10 0.81 -11.64
N GLU A 211 7.99 1.13 -12.93
CA GLU A 211 9.13 1.58 -13.76
C GLU A 211 9.63 2.95 -13.31
N THR A 212 8.71 3.90 -13.02
CA THR A 212 9.11 5.23 -12.55
C THR A 212 9.73 5.21 -11.15
N ALA A 213 9.46 4.17 -10.35
CA ALA A 213 10.13 3.93 -9.06
C ALA A 213 11.50 3.25 -9.22
N LEU A 214 11.62 2.30 -10.15
CA LEU A 214 12.87 1.54 -10.36
C LEU A 214 13.92 2.32 -11.13
N LEU A 215 13.52 3.19 -12.05
CA LEU A 215 14.42 3.94 -12.92
C LEU A 215 15.40 4.83 -12.14
N PRO A 216 14.98 5.75 -11.24
CA PRO A 216 15.91 6.62 -10.53
C PRO A 216 16.90 5.82 -9.66
N VAL A 217 16.41 4.78 -8.98
CA VAL A 217 17.25 3.88 -8.16
C VAL A 217 18.30 3.19 -9.03
N THR A 218 17.87 2.58 -10.14
CA THR A 218 18.79 1.85 -11.03
C THR A 218 19.83 2.78 -11.67
N GLU A 219 19.42 3.98 -12.07
CA GLU A 219 20.32 4.97 -12.68
C GLU A 219 21.37 5.47 -11.69
N ALA A 220 20.97 5.75 -10.44
CA ALA A 220 21.90 6.13 -9.37
C ALA A 220 22.95 5.04 -9.13
N LEU A 221 22.52 3.77 -9.04
CA LEU A 221 23.41 2.62 -8.83
C LEU A 221 24.38 2.41 -10.00
N LYS A 222 23.91 2.56 -11.25
CA LYS A 222 24.77 2.47 -12.45
C LYS A 222 25.77 3.62 -12.53
N THR A 223 25.32 4.84 -12.25
CA THR A 223 26.17 6.04 -12.25
C THR A 223 27.28 5.92 -11.20
N ALA A 224 26.95 5.48 -9.98
CA ALA A 224 27.92 5.26 -8.92
C ALA A 224 28.98 4.22 -9.31
N ARG A 225 28.55 3.09 -9.91
CA ARG A 225 29.50 2.09 -10.42
C ARG A 225 30.41 2.67 -11.50
N ALA A 226 29.87 3.43 -12.45
CA ALA A 226 30.67 4.06 -13.49
C ALA A 226 31.72 5.02 -12.92
N ALA A 227 31.42 5.65 -11.78
CA ALA A 227 32.36 6.47 -11.01
C ALA A 227 33.32 5.67 -10.11
N GLY A 228 33.32 4.33 -10.19
CA GLY A 228 34.18 3.46 -9.39
C GLY A 228 33.76 3.31 -7.93
N GLN A 229 32.51 3.64 -7.58
CA GLN A 229 31.95 3.50 -6.24
C GLN A 229 31.17 2.18 -6.09
N SER A 230 31.18 1.63 -4.86
CA SER A 230 30.27 0.56 -4.48
C SER A 230 28.93 1.16 -4.04
N SER A 231 27.88 0.36 -4.03
CA SER A 231 26.56 0.77 -3.53
C SER A 231 25.89 -0.34 -2.73
N VAL A 232 24.99 0.04 -1.84
CA VAL A 232 24.06 -0.86 -1.18
C VAL A 232 22.64 -0.52 -1.62
N LEU A 233 21.82 -1.55 -1.82
CA LEU A 233 20.38 -1.47 -2.04
C LEU A 233 19.71 -2.30 -0.94
N ILE A 234 18.84 -1.66 -0.15
CA ILE A 234 18.13 -2.28 0.95
C ILE A 234 16.63 -2.19 0.66
N LEU A 235 15.94 -3.32 0.68
CA LEU A 235 14.50 -3.43 0.42
C LEU A 235 13.81 -3.75 1.74
N LEU A 236 13.12 -2.77 2.33
CA LEU A 236 12.37 -2.97 3.56
C LEU A 236 11.05 -3.71 3.27
N ASP A 237 10.68 -4.63 4.15
CA ASP A 237 9.36 -5.28 4.16
C ASP A 237 8.66 -4.91 5.47
N LEU A 238 7.38 -4.52 5.40
CA LEU A 238 6.58 -4.20 6.58
C LEU A 238 5.58 -5.33 6.84
N SER A 239 5.43 -5.70 8.12
CA SER A 239 4.43 -6.67 8.54
C SER A 239 3.05 -6.04 8.59
N ALA A 240 2.16 -6.46 7.67
CA ALA A 240 0.75 -6.04 7.65
C ALA A 240 0.55 -4.51 7.62
N ALA A 241 1.36 -3.81 6.83
CA ALA A 241 1.51 -2.35 6.85
C ALA A 241 0.18 -1.57 6.84
N PHE A 242 -0.71 -1.87 5.90
CA PHE A 242 -2.01 -1.19 5.80
C PHE A 242 -2.95 -1.53 6.96
N ASP A 243 -2.84 -2.72 7.56
CA ASP A 243 -3.72 -3.20 8.61
C ASP A 243 -3.34 -2.66 10.01
N THR A 244 -2.10 -2.16 10.17
CA THR A 244 -1.56 -1.70 11.46
C THR A 244 -1.56 -0.19 11.63
N VAL A 245 -1.97 0.58 10.62
CA VAL A 245 -2.06 2.06 10.69
C VAL A 245 -2.89 2.49 11.91
N ASN A 246 -2.27 3.19 12.87
CA ASN A 246 -2.99 3.69 14.03
C ASN A 246 -3.87 4.89 13.65
N HIS A 247 -5.15 4.86 14.04
CA HIS A 247 -6.11 5.90 13.64
C HIS A 247 -5.84 7.25 14.31
N ASP A 248 -5.51 7.27 15.60
CA ASP A 248 -5.26 8.52 16.33
C ASP A 248 -3.98 9.20 15.84
N PHE A 249 -2.94 8.39 15.57
CA PHE A 249 -1.69 8.88 15.01
C PHE A 249 -1.90 9.42 13.58
N LEU A 250 -2.64 8.70 12.73
CA LEU A 250 -2.99 9.17 11.38
C LEU A 250 -3.77 10.49 11.43
N LEU A 251 -4.75 10.62 12.33
CA LEU A 251 -5.51 11.86 12.49
C LEU A 251 -4.61 13.03 12.96
N THR A 252 -3.63 12.75 13.81
CA THR A 252 -2.65 13.75 14.25
C THR A 252 -1.78 14.22 13.08
N ILE A 253 -1.28 13.30 12.24
CA ILE A 253 -0.53 13.66 11.03
C ILE A 253 -1.39 14.51 10.09
N LEU A 254 -2.63 14.09 9.80
CA LEU A 254 -3.55 14.85 8.95
C LEU A 254 -3.75 16.27 9.48
N SER A 255 -3.95 16.41 10.80
CA SER A 255 -4.07 17.73 11.45
C SER A 255 -2.81 18.58 11.26
N ASN A 256 -1.62 18.00 11.42
CA ASN A 256 -0.35 18.71 11.25
C ASN A 256 -0.11 19.15 9.79
N MET A 257 -0.69 18.43 8.82
CA MET A 257 -0.66 18.77 7.40
C MET A 257 -1.74 19.79 6.99
N GLY A 258 -2.45 20.40 7.95
CA GLY A 258 -3.47 21.42 7.68
C GLY A 258 -4.88 20.88 7.39
N ILE A 259 -5.13 19.57 7.53
CA ILE A 259 -6.48 19.00 7.45
C ILE A 259 -7.22 19.27 8.77
N SER A 260 -8.27 20.09 8.74
CA SER A 260 -8.88 20.62 9.97
C SER A 260 -10.41 20.51 9.97
N ASP A 261 -11.02 20.89 11.10
CA ASP A 261 -12.46 21.06 11.30
C ASP A 261 -13.32 19.92 10.73
N ASN A 262 -14.17 20.25 9.75
CA ASN A 262 -15.15 19.35 9.17
C ASN A 262 -14.49 18.22 8.36
N VAL A 263 -13.37 18.51 7.70
CA VAL A 263 -12.63 17.52 6.92
C VAL A 263 -11.93 16.52 7.84
N LEU A 264 -11.30 16.99 8.92
CA LEU A 264 -10.71 16.11 9.93
C LEU A 264 -11.78 15.26 10.63
N SER A 265 -12.94 15.85 10.93
CA SER A 265 -14.11 15.14 11.48
C SER A 265 -14.60 14.03 10.54
N TRP A 266 -14.59 14.28 9.24
CA TRP A 266 -14.93 13.27 8.23
C TRP A 266 -13.95 12.09 8.24
N PHE A 267 -12.64 12.35 8.32
CA PHE A 267 -11.64 11.27 8.42
C PHE A 267 -11.78 10.47 9.72
N ARG A 268 -12.03 11.14 10.85
CA ARG A 268 -12.33 10.45 12.12
C ARG A 268 -13.56 9.55 11.96
N SER A 269 -14.63 10.06 11.36
CA SER A 269 -15.83 9.28 11.07
C SER A 269 -15.57 8.13 10.09
N TYR A 270 -14.74 8.33 9.06
CA TYR A 270 -14.37 7.30 8.08
C TYR A 270 -13.64 6.11 8.71
N LEU A 271 -12.75 6.39 9.67
CA LEU A 271 -11.90 5.40 10.35
C LEU A 271 -12.63 4.68 11.50
N THR A 272 -13.48 5.39 12.26
CA THR A 272 -14.15 4.84 13.44
C THR A 272 -15.40 4.02 13.12
N GLY A 273 -15.60 2.93 13.88
CA GLY A 273 -16.81 2.10 13.81
C GLY A 273 -16.88 1.23 12.56
N ARG A 274 -15.71 0.86 12.02
CA ARG A 274 -15.60 -0.02 10.86
C ARG A 274 -15.69 -1.49 11.29
N SER A 275 -16.25 -2.30 10.43
CA SER A 275 -16.29 -3.75 10.61
C SER A 275 -16.08 -4.48 9.30
N PHE A 276 -15.75 -5.76 9.38
CA PHE A 276 -15.70 -6.64 8.23
C PHE A 276 -16.30 -8.01 8.54
N LYS A 277 -16.71 -8.71 7.48
CA LYS A 277 -17.07 -10.14 7.52
C LYS A 277 -16.27 -10.86 6.46
N VAL A 278 -15.67 -12.00 6.81
CA VAL A 278 -14.97 -12.86 5.87
C VAL A 278 -15.97 -13.76 5.18
N SER A 279 -15.90 -13.85 3.85
CA SER A 279 -16.62 -14.85 3.06
C SER A 279 -15.67 -15.93 2.58
N TRP A 280 -16.02 -17.18 2.92
CA TRP A 280 -15.25 -18.34 2.55
C TRP A 280 -16.18 -19.49 2.21
N GLN A 281 -16.07 -20.03 0.99
CA GLN A 281 -16.84 -21.20 0.51
C GLN A 281 -18.36 -21.06 0.75
N GLY A 282 -18.92 -19.88 0.47
CA GLY A 282 -20.36 -19.60 0.62
C GLY A 282 -20.82 -19.34 2.06
N GLN A 283 -19.93 -19.42 3.04
CA GLN A 283 -20.21 -19.06 4.44
C GLN A 283 -19.65 -17.67 4.77
N LEU A 284 -20.28 -17.00 5.74
CA LEU A 284 -19.83 -15.72 6.28
C LEU A 284 -19.42 -15.91 7.74
N SER A 285 -18.35 -15.22 8.15
CA SER A 285 -17.97 -15.11 9.55
C SER A 285 -18.94 -14.21 10.33
N SER A 286 -18.78 -14.19 11.65
CA SER A 286 -19.24 -13.11 12.50
C SER A 286 -18.65 -11.76 12.05
N ALA A 287 -19.23 -10.65 12.50
CA ALA A 287 -18.68 -9.33 12.24
C ALA A 287 -17.49 -9.06 13.17
N HIS A 288 -16.35 -8.69 12.59
CA HIS A 288 -15.15 -8.28 13.33
C HIS A 288 -14.98 -6.78 13.25
N SER A 289 -14.67 -6.13 14.37
CA SER A 289 -14.38 -4.70 14.41
C SER A 289 -12.97 -4.41 13.88
N LEU A 290 -12.81 -3.28 13.20
CA LEU A 290 -11.52 -2.81 12.68
C LEU A 290 -11.15 -1.51 13.42
N SER A 291 -10.28 -1.65 14.43
CA SER A 291 -9.81 -0.54 15.28
C SER A 291 -8.48 0.07 14.83
N THR A 292 -7.77 -0.59 13.91
CA THR A 292 -6.55 -0.10 13.28
C THR A 292 -6.58 -0.44 11.80
N GLY A 293 -5.74 0.24 11.04
CA GLY A 293 -5.56 0.00 9.62
C GLY A 293 -6.51 0.81 8.75
N VAL A 294 -6.21 0.79 7.46
CA VAL A 294 -7.08 1.30 6.40
C VAL A 294 -7.50 0.13 5.50
N PRO A 295 -8.75 0.06 5.02
CA PRO A 295 -9.22 -1.14 4.34
C PRO A 295 -8.44 -1.43 3.05
N GLN A 296 -7.92 -2.66 2.91
CA GLN A 296 -7.25 -3.11 1.69
C GLN A 296 -8.25 -3.20 0.52
N GLY A 297 -8.26 -2.21 -0.38
CA GLY A 297 -9.23 -2.08 -1.46
C GLY A 297 -10.10 -0.81 -1.37
N SER A 298 -9.88 0.02 -0.34
CA SER A 298 -10.35 1.40 -0.27
C SER A 298 -9.67 2.29 -1.30
N VAL A 299 -10.32 3.42 -1.62
CA VAL A 299 -9.76 4.42 -2.53
C VAL A 299 -8.81 5.34 -1.77
N LEU A 300 -9.12 5.66 -0.51
CA LEU A 300 -8.30 6.52 0.33
C LEU A 300 -7.10 5.81 0.98
N GLY A 301 -7.16 4.49 1.18
CA GLY A 301 -6.13 3.74 1.89
C GLY A 301 -4.70 4.00 1.41
N PRO A 302 -4.42 3.96 0.10
CA PRO A 302 -3.11 4.32 -0.44
C PRO A 302 -2.59 5.71 -0.08
N LEU A 303 -3.44 6.74 -0.20
CA LEU A 303 -3.07 8.11 0.15
C LEU A 303 -2.80 8.22 1.64
N LEU A 304 -3.70 7.67 2.46
CA LEU A 304 -3.57 7.70 3.91
C LEU A 304 -2.30 6.99 4.39
N PHE A 305 -1.93 5.86 3.77
CA PHE A 305 -0.68 5.18 4.08
C PHE A 305 0.54 6.00 3.67
N SER A 306 0.50 6.63 2.49
CA SER A 306 1.58 7.51 2.01
C SER A 306 1.79 8.70 2.94
N ILE A 307 0.70 9.30 3.43
CA ILE A 307 0.73 10.36 4.45
C ILE A 307 1.33 9.82 5.76
N TYR A 308 0.92 8.62 6.17
CA TYR A 308 1.36 7.99 7.41
C TYR A 308 2.88 7.76 7.46
N THR A 309 3.49 7.47 6.32
CA THR A 309 4.92 7.19 6.20
C THR A 309 5.76 8.36 5.70
N ALA A 310 5.16 9.54 5.47
CA ALA A 310 5.85 10.67 4.84
C ALA A 310 7.10 11.15 5.60
N SER A 311 7.10 11.09 6.94
CA SER A 311 8.24 11.54 7.76
C SER A 311 9.40 10.53 7.83
N LEU A 312 9.19 9.28 7.41
CA LEU A 312 10.23 8.25 7.36
C LEU A 312 11.43 8.70 6.52
N GLY A 313 11.16 9.44 5.44
CA GLY A 313 12.19 9.94 4.54
C GLY A 313 13.24 10.80 5.22
N GLN A 314 12.87 11.57 6.25
CA GLN A 314 13.82 12.40 7.00
C GLN A 314 14.78 11.55 7.85
N VAL A 315 14.29 10.45 8.42
CA VAL A 315 15.13 9.47 9.15
C VAL A 315 16.12 8.82 8.19
N ILE A 316 15.68 8.47 6.98
CA ILE A 316 16.56 7.88 5.97
C ILE A 316 17.65 8.87 5.55
N HIS A 317 17.28 10.10 5.23
CA HIS A 317 18.21 11.15 4.81
C HIS A 317 19.19 11.58 5.90
N SER A 318 18.84 11.52 7.19
CA SER A 318 19.78 11.85 8.26
C SER A 318 20.98 10.90 8.33
N HIS A 319 20.82 9.70 7.78
CA HIS A 319 21.92 8.74 7.60
C HIS A 319 22.58 8.86 6.22
N GLY A 320 22.20 9.83 5.40
CA GLY A 320 22.69 10.09 4.03
C GLY A 320 22.28 9.06 3.00
N PHE A 321 21.31 8.19 3.30
CA PHE A 321 20.69 7.33 2.31
C PHE A 321 19.72 8.12 1.45
N SER A 322 19.65 7.75 0.17
CA SER A 322 18.53 8.10 -0.69
C SER A 322 17.49 6.97 -0.61
N TYR A 323 16.24 7.27 -0.95
CA TYR A 323 15.20 6.25 -0.99
C TYR A 323 14.18 6.48 -2.11
N HIS A 324 13.45 5.43 -2.41
CA HIS A 324 12.25 5.47 -3.24
C HIS A 324 11.20 4.51 -2.68
N CYS A 325 9.98 4.97 -2.55
CA CYS A 325 8.84 4.20 -2.05
C CYS A 325 7.88 3.83 -3.18
N PHE A 326 7.29 2.65 -3.07
CA PHE A 326 6.12 2.27 -3.85
C PHE A 326 5.11 1.61 -2.90
N ALA A 327 4.18 2.41 -2.38
CA ALA A 327 3.28 2.03 -1.30
C ALA A 327 4.07 1.65 -0.04
N ASP A 328 3.94 0.41 0.45
CA ASP A 328 4.67 -0.14 1.59
C ASP A 328 6.08 -0.64 1.23
N ASP A 329 6.37 -0.91 -0.05
CA ASP A 329 7.71 -1.28 -0.49
C ASP A 329 8.63 -0.05 -0.44
N THR A 330 9.62 -0.07 0.45
CA THR A 330 10.58 1.04 0.64
C THR A 330 11.99 0.58 0.27
N GLN A 331 12.62 1.28 -0.68
CA GLN A 331 13.94 0.97 -1.19
C GLN A 331 14.93 2.04 -0.74
N LEU A 332 15.97 1.66 -0.02
CA LEU A 332 17.05 2.56 0.39
C LEU A 332 18.29 2.26 -0.43
N TYR A 333 19.01 3.29 -0.83
CA TYR A 333 20.26 3.12 -1.53
C TYR A 333 21.28 4.18 -1.13
N LEU A 334 22.54 3.74 -1.06
CA LEU A 334 23.68 4.57 -0.71
C LEU A 334 24.90 4.09 -1.49
N SER A 335 25.61 5.03 -2.11
CA SER A 335 26.89 4.80 -2.78
C SER A 335 28.05 5.27 -1.90
N PHE A 336 29.15 4.53 -1.92
CA PHE A 336 30.28 4.73 -1.02
C PHE A 336 31.59 4.30 -1.68
N SER A 337 32.71 4.77 -1.12
CA SER A 337 34.04 4.31 -1.55
C SER A 337 34.19 2.82 -1.22
N PRO A 338 34.73 1.97 -2.12
CA PRO A 338 34.99 0.55 -1.81
C PRO A 338 35.88 0.31 -0.59
N GLU A 339 36.61 1.33 -0.13
CA GLU A 339 37.50 1.29 1.03
C GLU A 339 36.82 1.78 2.33
N ASP A 340 35.56 2.23 2.26
CA ASP A 340 34.83 2.75 3.41
C ASP A 340 34.41 1.61 4.36
N ASN A 341 35.15 1.46 5.45
CA ASN A 341 34.88 0.47 6.48
C ASN A 341 33.75 0.88 7.45
N SER A 342 33.28 2.14 7.39
CA SER A 342 32.21 2.65 8.27
C SER A 342 30.80 2.27 7.78
N ILE A 343 30.69 1.81 6.53
CA ILE A 343 29.40 1.53 5.88
C ILE A 343 28.53 0.54 6.64
N SER A 344 29.11 -0.50 7.26
CA SER A 344 28.37 -1.48 8.06
C SER A 344 27.69 -0.82 9.27
N ALA A 345 28.44 0.01 10.01
CA ALA A 345 27.92 0.73 11.17
C ALA A 345 26.83 1.74 10.76
N ARG A 346 27.02 2.41 9.61
CA ARG A 346 26.06 3.36 9.06
C ARG A 346 24.74 2.69 8.65
N ILE A 347 24.80 1.54 7.97
CA ILE A 347 23.61 0.75 7.63
C ILE A 347 22.89 0.30 8.90
N SER A 348 23.63 -0.23 9.88
CA SER A 348 23.07 -0.65 11.18
C SER A 348 22.38 0.49 11.91
N SER A 349 23.01 1.67 12.00
CA SER A 349 22.41 2.83 12.65
C SER A 349 21.15 3.30 11.94
N CYS A 350 21.17 3.34 10.60
CA CYS A 350 20.02 3.74 9.80
C CYS A 350 18.83 2.79 10.02
N LEU A 351 19.06 1.48 9.92
CA LEU A 351 17.99 0.50 10.09
C LEU A 351 17.49 0.41 11.54
N SER A 352 18.35 0.71 12.53
CA SER A 352 17.94 0.85 13.93
C SER A 352 17.00 2.03 14.13
N ASP A 353 17.33 3.20 13.59
CA ASP A 353 16.49 4.38 13.71
C ASP A 353 15.17 4.23 12.93
N ILE A 354 15.20 3.56 11.78
CA ILE A 354 13.98 3.20 11.05
C ILE A 354 13.12 2.23 11.85
N SER A 355 13.72 1.21 12.48
CA SER A 355 13.00 0.26 13.37
C SER A 355 12.33 1.00 14.52
N SER A 356 13.04 1.90 15.19
CA SER A 356 12.51 2.74 16.28
C SER A 356 11.39 3.65 15.80
N TRP A 357 11.60 4.40 14.70
CA TRP A 357 10.58 5.25 14.10
C TRP A 357 9.32 4.46 13.74
N MET A 358 9.48 3.27 13.12
CA MET A 358 8.34 2.41 12.78
C MET A 358 7.57 1.98 14.02
N LYS A 359 8.25 1.58 15.10
CA LYS A 359 7.61 1.20 16.38
C LYS A 359 6.83 2.38 16.98
N GLU A 360 7.41 3.58 16.99
CA GLU A 360 6.74 4.81 17.44
C GLU A 360 5.48 5.12 16.60
N HIS A 361 5.48 4.73 15.33
CA HIS A 361 4.37 4.88 14.41
C HIS A 361 3.49 3.61 14.33
N HIS A 362 3.62 2.66 15.27
CA HIS A 362 2.83 1.42 15.31
C HIS A 362 2.94 0.57 14.02
N LEU A 363 4.07 0.67 13.33
CA LEU A 363 4.46 -0.16 12.21
C LEU A 363 5.53 -1.16 12.65
N GLN A 364 5.60 -2.30 11.95
CA GLN A 364 6.59 -3.33 12.26
C GLN A 364 7.45 -3.63 11.04
N LEU A 365 8.74 -3.32 11.15
CA LEU A 365 9.75 -3.75 10.18
C LEU A 365 9.92 -5.27 10.24
N ASN A 366 9.83 -5.91 9.09
CA ASN A 366 10.05 -7.34 8.96
C ASN A 366 11.50 -7.62 8.53
N LEU A 367 12.38 -7.70 9.52
CA LEU A 367 13.81 -7.97 9.30
C LEU A 367 14.07 -9.29 8.55
N SER A 368 13.22 -10.31 8.76
CA SER A 368 13.39 -11.61 8.10
C SER A 368 13.17 -11.58 6.58
N LYS A 369 12.43 -10.58 6.09
CA LYS A 369 12.16 -10.36 4.67
C LYS A 369 12.83 -9.11 4.11
N THR A 370 13.49 -8.33 4.96
CA THR A 370 14.29 -7.19 4.51
C THR A 370 15.49 -7.74 3.74
N GLU A 371 15.62 -7.35 2.48
CA GLU A 371 16.69 -7.81 1.60
C GLU A 371 17.78 -6.75 1.50
N LEU A 372 19.04 -7.17 1.48
CA LEU A 372 20.19 -6.28 1.28
C LEU A 372 21.09 -6.83 0.18
N LEU A 373 21.27 -6.02 -0.85
CA LEU A 373 22.12 -6.29 -2.01
C LEU A 373 23.28 -5.30 -2.02
N VAL A 374 24.51 -5.83 -2.08
CA VAL A 374 25.70 -5.00 -2.33
C VAL A 374 26.02 -5.06 -3.80
N ILE A 375 26.19 -3.88 -4.40
CA ILE A 375 26.55 -3.70 -5.80
C ILE A 375 27.99 -3.18 -5.79
N PRO A 376 28.99 -4.04 -6.04
CA PRO A 376 30.38 -3.63 -5.95
C PRO A 376 30.79 -2.73 -7.13
N ALA A 377 31.75 -1.84 -6.88
CA ALA A 377 32.38 -1.01 -7.91
C ALA A 377 33.00 -1.83 -9.05
N LYS A 378 33.62 -2.97 -8.70
CA LYS A 378 34.18 -3.95 -9.63
C LYS A 378 33.83 -5.35 -9.14
N PRO A 379 33.64 -6.35 -10.03
CA PRO A 379 33.29 -7.72 -9.62
C PRO A 379 34.29 -8.37 -8.65
N SER A 380 35.54 -7.91 -8.63
CA SER A 380 36.59 -8.39 -7.73
C SER A 380 36.46 -7.90 -6.29
N PHE A 381 35.68 -6.84 -6.04
CA PHE A 381 35.49 -6.33 -4.68
C PHE A 381 34.41 -7.13 -3.96
N GLN A 382 34.80 -7.76 -2.85
CA GLN A 382 33.87 -8.38 -1.92
C GLN A 382 33.76 -7.50 -0.68
N HIS A 383 32.54 -7.22 -0.25
CA HIS A 383 32.28 -6.49 0.99
C HIS A 383 31.66 -7.44 1.99
N ASN A 384 32.38 -7.69 3.09
CA ASN A 384 31.84 -8.44 4.21
C ASN A 384 31.13 -7.45 5.14
N LEU A 385 29.86 -7.15 4.83
CA LEU A 385 29.04 -6.31 5.69
C LEU A 385 28.49 -7.14 6.84
N SER A 386 28.75 -6.69 8.07
CA SER A 386 28.14 -7.24 9.28
C SER A 386 27.15 -6.22 9.83
N ILE A 387 25.87 -6.52 9.71
CA ILE A 387 24.78 -5.59 10.03
C ILE A 387 23.98 -6.18 11.18
N SER A 388 23.98 -5.48 12.31
CA SER A 388 23.16 -5.78 13.48
C SER A 388 22.06 -4.74 13.67
N ILE A 389 20.84 -5.19 13.94
CA ILE A 389 19.68 -4.35 14.31
C ILE A 389 18.98 -5.03 15.47
N ASP A 390 18.75 -4.34 16.58
CA ASP A 390 17.99 -4.88 17.72
C ASP A 390 18.42 -6.31 18.13
N SER A 391 19.74 -6.57 18.19
CA SER A 391 20.38 -7.89 18.45
C SER A 391 20.22 -8.98 17.37
N LEU A 392 19.50 -8.72 16.28
CA LEU A 392 19.39 -9.58 15.11
C LEU A 392 20.44 -9.22 14.05
N SER A 393 21.01 -10.23 13.39
CA SER A 393 21.94 -10.01 12.27
C SER A 393 21.21 -10.16 10.93
N LEU A 394 21.32 -9.14 10.08
CA LEU A 394 20.90 -9.26 8.69
C LEU A 394 22.01 -10.00 7.93
N SER A 395 21.75 -11.24 7.54
CA SER A 395 22.76 -12.02 6.82
C SER A 395 22.89 -11.52 5.38
N HIS A 396 24.07 -10.97 5.04
CA HIS A 396 24.46 -10.64 3.67
C HIS A 396 24.60 -11.93 2.84
N ARG A 397 23.54 -12.32 2.10
CA ARG A 397 23.53 -13.60 1.37
C ARG A 397 22.77 -13.60 0.04
N GLN A 398 22.62 -12.46 -0.60
CA GLN A 398 21.88 -12.40 -1.86
C GLN A 398 22.73 -11.74 -2.95
N ARG A 399 23.01 -12.51 -4.02
CA ARG A 399 23.56 -11.99 -5.29
C ARG A 399 22.51 -11.33 -6.16
N PHE A 400 21.23 -11.51 -5.81
CA PHE A 400 20.10 -10.86 -6.45
C PHE A 400 18.96 -10.69 -5.46
N ALA A 401 18.19 -9.62 -5.60
CA ALA A 401 16.99 -9.34 -4.81
C ALA A 401 15.80 -9.06 -5.73
N ARG A 402 14.56 -9.27 -5.24
CA ARG A 402 13.35 -8.99 -6.03
C ARG A 402 12.79 -7.63 -5.64
N ASN A 403 12.97 -6.65 -6.51
CA ASN A 403 12.54 -5.28 -6.31
C ASN A 403 11.38 -4.92 -7.26
N LEU A 404 10.19 -4.65 -6.71
CA LEU A 404 8.97 -4.32 -7.47
C LEU A 404 8.68 -5.26 -8.66
N GLY A 405 8.98 -6.55 -8.49
CA GLY A 405 8.77 -7.60 -9.49
C GLY A 405 9.95 -7.84 -10.45
N VAL A 406 10.98 -6.99 -10.42
CA VAL A 406 12.22 -7.15 -11.19
C VAL A 406 13.29 -7.83 -10.33
N MET A 407 14.05 -8.76 -10.92
CA MET A 407 15.19 -9.36 -10.23
C MET A 407 16.45 -8.54 -10.53
N VAL A 408 17.01 -7.92 -9.50
CA VAL A 408 18.19 -7.06 -9.59
C VAL A 408 19.37 -7.84 -9.04
N ASP A 409 20.39 -8.10 -9.86
CA ASP A 409 21.63 -8.75 -9.46
C ASP A 409 22.71 -7.74 -9.05
N ASP A 410 23.70 -8.23 -8.31
CA ASP A 410 24.86 -7.42 -7.87
C ASP A 410 25.67 -6.84 -9.04
N GLN A 411 25.51 -7.34 -10.28
CA GLN A 411 26.12 -6.79 -11.48
C GLN A 411 25.17 -5.87 -12.27
N LEU A 412 23.94 -5.61 -11.82
CA LEU A 412 22.94 -4.81 -12.55
C LEU A 412 22.77 -5.27 -14.01
N SER A 413 22.97 -6.57 -14.27
CA SER A 413 22.91 -7.16 -15.61
C SER A 413 21.48 -7.50 -16.03
N PHE A 414 20.60 -7.72 -15.05
CA PHE A 414 19.22 -8.17 -15.21
C PHE A 414 19.08 -9.50 -15.94
N MET A 415 20.16 -10.26 -16.14
CA MET A 415 20.15 -11.50 -16.91
C MET A 415 19.21 -12.55 -16.30
N HIS A 416 19.20 -12.67 -14.97
CA HIS A 416 18.27 -13.57 -14.27
C HIS A 416 16.81 -13.17 -14.51
N HIS A 417 16.51 -11.86 -14.49
CA HIS A 417 15.16 -11.38 -14.77
C HIS A 417 14.76 -11.71 -16.20
N VAL A 418 15.60 -11.36 -17.18
CA VAL A 418 15.37 -11.66 -18.59
C VAL A 418 15.14 -13.15 -18.80
N ALA A 419 16.01 -14.02 -18.29
CA ALA A 419 15.85 -15.47 -18.41
C ALA A 419 14.56 -16.02 -17.78
N SER A 420 14.03 -15.35 -16.73
CA SER A 420 12.79 -15.77 -16.08
C SER A 420 11.52 -15.38 -16.83
N VAL A 421 11.59 -14.34 -17.67
CA VAL A 421 10.44 -13.76 -18.39
C VAL A 421 10.46 -14.10 -19.88
N ALA A 422 11.64 -14.09 -20.50
CA ALA A 422 11.84 -14.54 -21.88
C ALA A 422 11.93 -16.07 -21.87
N ARG A 423 10.83 -16.71 -22.29
CA ARG A 423 10.80 -18.13 -22.64
C ARG A 423 10.92 -18.31 -24.15
#